data_AF-A0A0D0PJT2-F1
#
_entry.id   AF-A0A0D0PJT2-F1
#
_cell.length_a   1.000
_cell.length_b   1.000
_cell.length_c   1.000
_cell.angle_alpha   90.00
_cell.angle_beta   90.00
_cell.angle_gamma   90.00
#
_symmetry.space_group_name_H-M   'P 1'
#
loop_
_entity.id
_entity.type
_entity.pdbx_description
1 polymer ?
#
loop_
_entity_poly.entity_id
_entity_poly.type
_entity_poly.pdbx_seq_one_letter_code
_entity_poly.pdbx_strand_id
1 'polypeptide(L)'
;MQFAKAIGLVLALSLTGCASFTKDEVAPVNLPSMAGYSNKPNVYVDFDFYQGEPDSAKATEVPQARDMLKPELKRTIDESGLFGRVVFDEFQKQPGDYSLRLKVYNHAPGGGQLVLAFISGFSLGIIPALATDQYTMSLETVDERGQPLGKANNHDAINTWMGIWFLPLAGNTPKAAVTDTFNRQVNALLKNWVDNNHTKYSAVDTRIPRG
;
A
#
# COMPACT_ATOMS: atom_id res chain seq x y z
N MET A 1 -25.23 34.99 -25.67
CA MET A 1 -24.69 35.37 -24.33
C MET A 1 -24.86 34.30 -23.26
N GLN A 2 -26.01 33.61 -23.15
CA GLN A 2 -26.22 32.55 -22.13
C GLN A 2 -25.32 31.31 -22.34
N PHE A 3 -25.11 30.88 -23.59
CA PHE A 3 -24.21 29.76 -23.92
C PHE A 3 -22.75 30.01 -23.50
N ALA A 4 -22.22 31.21 -23.70
CA ALA A 4 -20.85 31.55 -23.28
C ALA A 4 -20.70 31.58 -21.74
N LYS A 5 -21.75 32.00 -21.02
CA LYS A 5 -21.79 31.96 -19.55
C LYS A 5 -21.88 30.52 -19.03
N ALA A 6 -22.65 29.66 -19.68
CA ALA A 6 -22.75 28.24 -19.34
C ALA A 6 -21.43 27.49 -19.57
N ILE A 7 -20.75 27.76 -20.69
CA ILE A 7 -19.42 27.20 -20.98
C ILE A 7 -18.39 27.71 -19.95
N GLY A 8 -18.39 28.99 -19.62
CA GLY A 8 -17.51 29.54 -18.59
C GLY A 8 -17.73 28.92 -17.21
N LEU A 9 -18.98 28.64 -16.84
CA LEU A 9 -19.31 27.97 -15.58
C LEU A 9 -18.84 26.51 -15.56
N VAL A 10 -19.02 25.76 -16.65
CA VAL A 10 -18.54 24.37 -16.78
C VAL A 10 -17.01 24.31 -16.76
N LEU A 11 -16.34 25.27 -17.39
CA LEU A 11 -14.88 25.38 -17.36
C LEU A 11 -14.38 25.70 -15.93
N ALA A 12 -15.07 26.60 -15.21
CA ALA A 12 -14.73 26.94 -13.83
C ALA A 12 -14.96 25.76 -12.86
N LEU A 13 -16.01 24.95 -13.08
CA LEU A 13 -16.31 23.77 -12.25
C LEU A 13 -15.40 22.57 -12.54
N SER A 14 -14.73 22.53 -13.70
CA SER A 14 -13.76 21.49 -14.05
C SER A 14 -12.32 21.80 -13.62
N LEU A 15 -12.06 23.01 -13.11
CA LEU A 15 -10.76 23.46 -12.61
C LEU A 15 -10.50 23.07 -11.13
N THR A 16 -11.08 21.97 -10.66
CA THR A 16 -10.76 21.44 -9.33
C THR A 16 -9.47 20.62 -9.39
N GLY A 17 -8.38 21.21 -8.89
CA GLY A 17 -7.12 20.49 -8.68
C GLY A 17 -7.09 19.81 -7.32
N CYS A 18 -6.59 18.58 -7.27
CA CYS A 18 -6.09 17.99 -6.02
C CYS A 18 -4.61 17.65 -6.16
N ALA A 19 -3.88 17.79 -5.06
CA ALA A 19 -2.48 17.40 -4.97
C ALA A 19 -2.29 16.59 -3.67
N SER A 20 -1.69 15.42 -3.79
CA SER A 20 -1.47 14.51 -2.67
C SER A 20 0.01 14.36 -2.38
N PHE A 21 0.36 14.41 -1.10
CA PHE A 21 1.72 14.31 -0.60
C PHE A 21 1.77 13.24 0.47
N THR A 22 2.75 12.35 0.36
CA THR A 22 3.05 11.35 1.38
C THR A 22 3.63 12.04 2.62
N LYS A 23 3.36 11.50 3.82
CA LYS A 23 3.98 12.00 5.06
C LYS A 23 5.36 11.41 5.32
N ASP A 24 5.71 10.35 4.61
CA ASP A 24 7.00 9.69 4.66
C ASP A 24 7.35 9.13 6.04
N GLU A 25 6.34 8.66 6.77
CA GLU A 25 6.54 8.07 8.09
C GLU A 25 7.23 6.70 7.99
N VAL A 26 7.04 6.00 6.85
CA VAL A 26 7.87 4.85 6.48
C VAL A 26 8.94 5.30 5.49
N ALA A 27 10.19 5.19 5.92
CA ALA A 27 11.34 5.46 5.07
C ALA A 27 11.42 4.44 3.91
N PRO A 28 11.86 4.86 2.71
CA PRO A 28 12.22 3.92 1.65
C PRO A 28 13.29 2.93 2.15
N VAL A 29 13.09 1.65 1.87
CA VAL A 29 14.04 0.60 2.25
C VAL A 29 14.58 -0.14 1.03
N ASN A 30 15.85 -0.50 1.09
CA ASN A 30 16.44 -1.42 0.12
C ASN A 30 16.30 -2.84 0.65
N LEU A 31 15.70 -3.71 -0.15
CA LEU A 31 15.60 -5.14 0.17
C LEU A 31 16.93 -5.83 -0.15
N PRO A 32 17.38 -6.78 0.70
CA PRO A 32 18.56 -7.56 0.42
C PRO A 32 18.35 -8.43 -0.82
N SER A 33 19.39 -8.56 -1.65
CA SER A 33 19.33 -9.46 -2.79
C SER A 33 19.48 -10.91 -2.33
N MET A 34 18.51 -11.75 -2.70
CA MET A 34 18.52 -13.19 -2.42
C MET A 34 18.99 -14.02 -3.62
N ALA A 35 19.59 -13.40 -4.64
CA ALA A 35 20.01 -14.08 -5.87
C ALA A 35 21.02 -15.22 -5.65
N GLY A 36 21.83 -15.16 -4.57
CA GLY A 36 22.82 -16.18 -4.23
C GLY A 36 22.26 -17.44 -3.56
N TYR A 37 20.96 -17.48 -3.22
CA TYR A 37 20.33 -18.62 -2.57
C TYR A 37 19.64 -19.52 -3.60
N SER A 38 19.93 -20.81 -3.57
CA SER A 38 19.27 -21.81 -4.42
C SER A 38 17.89 -22.17 -3.92
N ASN A 39 17.69 -22.17 -2.60
CA ASN A 39 16.42 -22.47 -1.98
C ASN A 39 15.86 -21.19 -1.35
N LYS A 40 14.84 -20.64 -1.98
CA LYS A 40 14.04 -19.54 -1.46
C LYS A 40 12.70 -20.08 -0.97
N PRO A 41 12.11 -19.48 0.08
CA PRO A 41 10.79 -19.86 0.54
C PRO A 41 9.73 -19.56 -0.53
N ASN A 42 8.74 -20.43 -0.62
CA ASN A 42 7.55 -20.22 -1.42
C ASN A 42 6.44 -19.67 -0.54
N VAL A 43 5.63 -18.77 -1.09
CA VAL A 43 4.60 -18.05 -0.32
C VAL A 43 3.28 -18.01 -1.07
N TYR A 44 2.21 -18.23 -0.31
CA TYR A 44 0.88 -17.76 -0.64
C TYR A 44 0.67 -16.40 0.03
N VAL A 45 0.22 -15.41 -0.74
CA VAL A 45 -0.07 -14.06 -0.25
C VAL A 45 -1.57 -13.86 -0.21
N ASP A 46 -2.08 -13.71 0.99
CA ASP A 46 -3.46 -13.34 1.29
C ASP A 46 -3.49 -11.83 1.55
N PHE A 47 -4.32 -11.08 0.83
CA PHE A 47 -4.30 -9.62 0.88
C PHE A 47 -5.71 -9.07 1.07
N ASP A 48 -5.91 -8.34 2.16
CA ASP A 48 -7.15 -7.65 2.47
C ASP A 48 -6.94 -6.15 2.63
N PHE A 49 -7.97 -5.39 2.25
CA PHE A 49 -8.04 -3.96 2.46
C PHE A 49 -9.31 -3.62 3.23
N TYR A 50 -9.19 -2.79 4.26
CA TYR A 50 -10.28 -2.38 5.12
C TYR A 50 -10.38 -0.86 5.20
N GLN A 51 -11.61 -0.37 5.38
CA GLN A 51 -11.89 1.00 5.83
C GLN A 51 -12.28 0.95 7.32
N GLY A 52 -11.59 1.74 8.14
CA GLY A 52 -11.79 1.82 9.59
C GLY A 52 -10.52 1.52 10.39
N GLU A 53 -10.64 1.67 11.70
CA GLU A 53 -9.50 1.49 12.62
C GLU A 53 -8.89 0.08 12.54
N PRO A 54 -7.55 -0.05 12.67
CA PRO A 54 -6.86 -1.33 12.66
C PRO A 54 -7.42 -2.32 13.69
N ASP A 55 -7.59 -3.57 13.29
CA ASP A 55 -8.10 -4.68 14.13
C ASP A 55 -9.50 -4.44 14.75
N SER A 56 -10.22 -3.40 14.33
CA SER A 56 -11.58 -3.12 14.79
C SER A 56 -12.60 -4.04 14.14
N ALA A 57 -13.53 -4.58 14.93
CA ALA A 57 -14.68 -5.33 14.42
C ALA A 57 -15.65 -4.48 13.57
N LYS A 58 -15.49 -3.15 13.59
CA LYS A 58 -16.26 -2.21 12.76
C LYS A 58 -15.56 -1.88 11.44
N ALA A 59 -14.32 -2.33 11.25
CA ALA A 59 -13.61 -2.14 9.99
C ALA A 59 -14.33 -2.94 8.90
N THR A 60 -14.59 -2.29 7.77
CA THR A 60 -15.33 -2.88 6.65
C THR A 60 -14.34 -3.22 5.54
N GLU A 61 -14.35 -4.46 5.06
CA GLU A 61 -13.52 -4.84 3.92
C GLU A 61 -13.95 -4.04 2.67
N VAL A 62 -12.98 -3.58 1.89
CA VAL A 62 -13.20 -2.86 0.63
C VAL A 62 -12.53 -3.62 -0.51
N PRO A 63 -13.20 -4.65 -1.07
CA PRO A 63 -12.65 -5.49 -2.14
C PRO A 63 -12.16 -4.69 -3.34
N GLN A 64 -12.82 -3.59 -3.70
CA GLN A 64 -12.44 -2.75 -4.83
C GLN A 64 -11.06 -2.08 -4.62
N ALA A 65 -10.77 -1.64 -3.39
CA ALA A 65 -9.48 -1.04 -3.05
C ALA A 65 -8.37 -2.09 -3.02
N ARG A 66 -8.68 -3.28 -2.48
CA ARG A 66 -7.81 -4.46 -2.56
C ARG A 66 -7.48 -4.78 -4.02
N ASP A 67 -8.48 -4.92 -4.88
CA ASP A 67 -8.30 -5.34 -6.27
C ASP A 67 -7.52 -4.28 -7.09
N MET A 68 -7.67 -2.99 -6.74
CA MET A 68 -6.89 -1.90 -7.32
C MET A 68 -5.39 -1.98 -6.93
N LEU A 69 -5.08 -2.36 -5.69
CA LEU A 69 -3.70 -2.43 -5.18
C LEU A 69 -3.03 -3.79 -5.41
N LYS A 70 -3.79 -4.86 -5.65
CA LYS A 70 -3.28 -6.22 -5.86
C LYS A 70 -2.23 -6.32 -6.99
N PRO A 71 -2.39 -5.66 -8.16
CA PRO A 71 -1.35 -5.66 -9.20
C PRO A 71 -0.03 -5.05 -8.72
N GLU A 72 -0.12 -3.99 -7.91
CA GLU A 72 1.04 -3.30 -7.37
C GLU A 72 1.74 -4.15 -6.30
N LEU A 73 0.96 -4.79 -5.43
CA LEU A 73 1.49 -5.75 -4.46
C LEU A 73 2.23 -6.89 -5.15
N LYS A 74 1.62 -7.47 -6.20
CA LYS A 74 2.24 -8.53 -6.99
C LYS A 74 3.56 -8.06 -7.59
N ARG A 75 3.56 -6.90 -8.24
CA ARG A 75 4.76 -6.29 -8.83
C ARG A 75 5.86 -6.14 -7.78
N THR A 76 5.56 -5.53 -6.63
CA THR A 76 6.52 -5.27 -5.55
C THR A 76 7.09 -6.56 -4.95
N ILE A 77 6.26 -7.58 -4.73
CA ILE A 77 6.72 -8.87 -4.22
C ILE A 77 7.56 -9.62 -5.27
N ASP A 78 7.13 -9.65 -6.53
CA ASP A 78 7.86 -10.33 -7.61
C ASP A 78 9.23 -9.66 -7.84
N GLU A 79 9.28 -8.33 -7.89
CA GLU A 79 10.52 -7.55 -8.06
C GLU A 79 11.47 -7.65 -6.84
N SER A 80 10.94 -7.92 -5.65
CA SER A 80 11.77 -8.11 -4.45
C SER A 80 12.77 -9.26 -4.60
N GLY A 81 12.45 -10.27 -5.43
CA GLY A 81 13.26 -11.46 -5.61
C GLY A 81 13.45 -12.30 -4.34
N LEU A 82 12.67 -12.04 -3.28
CA LEU A 82 12.81 -12.67 -1.97
C LEU A 82 12.26 -14.10 -1.92
N PHE A 83 11.35 -14.45 -2.81
CA PHE A 83 10.64 -15.73 -2.78
C PHE A 83 10.94 -16.56 -4.03
N GLY A 84 10.83 -17.87 -3.92
CA GLY A 84 11.01 -18.79 -5.05
C GLY A 84 9.75 -18.84 -5.93
N ARG A 85 8.60 -18.96 -5.28
CA ARG A 85 7.27 -18.86 -5.88
C ARG A 85 6.37 -18.00 -5.02
N VAL A 86 5.57 -17.17 -5.68
CA VAL A 86 4.55 -16.33 -5.07
C VAL A 86 3.22 -16.64 -5.74
N VAL A 87 2.21 -16.98 -4.94
CA VAL A 87 0.85 -17.19 -5.43
C VAL A 87 -0.13 -16.34 -4.63
N PHE A 88 -1.17 -15.82 -5.29
CA PHE A 88 -2.21 -14.97 -4.69
C PHE A 88 -3.61 -15.61 -4.78
N ASP A 89 -3.63 -16.86 -5.19
CA ASP A 89 -4.81 -17.69 -5.32
C ASP A 89 -4.62 -18.88 -4.39
N GLU A 90 -5.52 -19.03 -3.43
CA GLU A 90 -5.43 -20.07 -2.41
C GLU A 90 -5.43 -21.46 -3.03
N PHE A 91 -6.11 -21.66 -4.18
CA PHE A 91 -6.11 -22.94 -4.88
C PHE A 91 -4.76 -23.31 -5.50
N GLN A 92 -3.84 -22.35 -5.64
CA GLN A 92 -2.49 -22.57 -6.15
C GLN A 92 -1.46 -22.78 -5.04
N LYS A 93 -1.86 -22.60 -3.76
CA LYS A 93 -1.02 -22.87 -2.59
C LYS A 93 -0.66 -24.36 -2.55
N GLN A 94 0.61 -24.67 -2.32
CA GLN A 94 1.07 -26.05 -2.18
C GLN A 94 1.52 -26.38 -0.75
N PRO A 95 1.56 -27.67 -0.37
CA PRO A 95 2.18 -28.08 0.89
C PRO A 95 3.62 -27.55 1.00
N GLY A 96 3.97 -27.00 2.16
CA GLY A 96 5.27 -26.35 2.40
C GLY A 96 5.31 -24.84 2.12
N ASP A 97 4.29 -24.26 1.48
CA ASP A 97 4.21 -22.81 1.28
C ASP A 97 3.86 -22.10 2.60
N TYR A 98 4.59 -21.04 2.93
CA TYR A 98 4.20 -20.11 3.99
C TYR A 98 3.02 -19.27 3.52
N SER A 99 2.16 -18.83 4.44
CA SER A 99 1.13 -17.84 4.13
C SER A 99 1.52 -16.48 4.70
N LEU A 100 1.51 -15.48 3.82
CA LEU A 100 1.73 -14.08 4.14
C LEU A 100 0.38 -13.37 4.12
N ARG A 101 -0.17 -13.06 5.28
CA ARG A 101 -1.44 -12.33 5.42
C ARG A 101 -1.16 -10.85 5.55
N LEU A 102 -1.38 -10.11 4.47
CA LEU A 102 -1.26 -8.68 4.41
C LEU A 102 -2.62 -8.02 4.65
N LYS A 103 -2.73 -7.19 5.67
CA LYS A 103 -3.92 -6.37 5.92
C LYS A 103 -3.57 -4.90 5.86
N VAL A 104 -4.35 -4.13 5.10
CA VAL A 104 -4.25 -2.67 5.02
C VAL A 104 -5.51 -2.05 5.56
N TYR A 105 -5.37 -1.03 6.39
CA TYR A 105 -6.47 -0.25 6.96
C TYR A 105 -6.32 1.20 6.53
N ASN A 106 -7.33 1.74 5.84
CA ASN A 106 -7.48 3.18 5.65
C ASN A 106 -8.42 3.74 6.72
N HIS A 107 -7.99 4.75 7.46
CA HIS A 107 -8.77 5.43 8.47
C HIS A 107 -8.48 6.93 8.48
N ALA A 108 -9.38 7.71 9.09
CA ALA A 108 -9.23 9.15 9.18
C ALA A 108 -8.71 9.53 10.56
N PRO A 109 -7.77 10.49 10.69
CA PRO A 109 -7.27 10.98 11.97
C PRO A 109 -8.31 11.70 12.85
N GLY A 110 -9.55 11.89 12.34
CA GLY A 110 -10.68 12.48 13.08
C GLY A 110 -11.80 13.02 12.18
N GLY A 111 -12.98 13.30 12.77
CA GLY A 111 -14.21 13.68 12.04
C GLY A 111 -14.28 15.09 11.44
N GLY A 112 -13.22 15.91 11.59
CA GLY A 112 -13.21 17.32 11.13
C GLY A 112 -13.03 17.51 9.61
N GLN A 113 -12.56 16.49 8.90
CA GLN A 113 -12.24 16.59 7.46
C GLN A 113 -13.48 16.79 6.59
N LEU A 114 -14.64 16.24 7.00
CA LEU A 114 -15.91 16.41 6.28
C LEU A 114 -16.39 17.87 6.30
N VAL A 115 -16.16 18.59 7.40
CA VAL A 115 -16.53 20.01 7.54
C VAL A 115 -15.67 20.88 6.61
N LEU A 116 -14.38 20.60 6.53
CA LEU A 116 -13.46 21.34 5.64
C LEU A 116 -13.77 21.08 4.16
N ALA A 117 -14.08 19.84 3.77
CA ALA A 117 -14.51 19.52 2.42
C ALA A 117 -15.79 20.28 2.04
N PHE A 118 -16.76 20.39 2.95
CA PHE A 118 -17.98 21.18 2.73
C PHE A 118 -17.70 22.67 2.53
N ILE A 119 -16.87 23.29 3.39
CA ILE A 119 -16.49 24.71 3.27
C ILE A 119 -15.76 24.96 1.95
N SER A 120 -14.82 24.09 1.58
CA SER A 120 -14.09 24.22 0.33
C SER A 120 -15.03 24.12 -0.88
N GLY A 121 -15.91 23.12 -0.91
CA GLY A 121 -16.93 22.98 -1.96
C GLY A 121 -17.87 24.20 -2.05
N PHE A 122 -18.33 24.73 -0.91
CA PHE A 122 -19.18 25.92 -0.85
C PHE A 122 -18.46 27.17 -1.40
N SER A 123 -17.15 27.27 -1.17
CA SER A 123 -16.31 28.36 -1.69
C SER A 123 -15.85 28.18 -3.15
N LEU A 124 -16.39 27.19 -3.87
CA LEU A 124 -15.94 26.82 -5.22
C LEU A 124 -14.43 26.49 -5.30
N GLY A 125 -13.86 25.93 -4.24
CA GLY A 125 -12.45 25.57 -4.16
C GLY A 125 -11.47 26.74 -3.97
N ILE A 126 -11.99 27.95 -3.65
CA ILE A 126 -11.16 29.11 -3.28
C ILE A 126 -10.52 28.89 -1.90
N ILE A 127 -11.33 28.44 -0.93
CA ILE A 127 -10.85 28.00 0.38
C ILE A 127 -10.39 26.55 0.21
N PRO A 128 -9.10 26.24 0.40
CA PRO A 128 -8.62 24.88 0.25
C PRO A 128 -9.11 23.99 1.38
N ALA A 129 -9.34 22.70 1.07
CA ALA A 129 -9.52 21.65 2.07
C ALA A 129 -8.29 20.75 2.12
N LEU A 130 -8.01 20.22 3.31
CA LEU A 130 -7.02 19.18 3.53
C LEU A 130 -7.74 17.92 4.03
N ALA A 131 -7.57 16.83 3.31
CA ALA A 131 -7.90 15.49 3.77
C ALA A 131 -6.60 14.76 4.14
N THR A 132 -6.62 13.98 5.20
CA THR A 132 -5.51 13.11 5.58
C THR A 132 -6.04 11.69 5.68
N ASP A 133 -5.58 10.83 4.79
CA ASP A 133 -5.83 9.39 4.83
C ASP A 133 -4.68 8.73 5.60
N GLN A 134 -5.00 7.92 6.60
CA GLN A 134 -4.03 7.18 7.39
C GLN A 134 -4.07 5.70 7.01
N TYR A 135 -2.89 5.13 6.72
CA TYR A 135 -2.72 3.76 6.31
C TYR A 135 -1.93 2.99 7.36
N THR A 136 -2.57 2.02 8.00
CA THR A 136 -1.88 1.05 8.85
C THR A 136 -1.83 -0.29 8.12
N MET A 137 -0.62 -0.84 7.97
CA MET A 137 -0.41 -2.10 7.28
C MET A 137 0.17 -3.12 8.25
N SER A 138 -0.28 -4.37 8.16
CA SER A 138 0.28 -5.48 8.92
C SER A 138 0.53 -6.70 8.04
N LEU A 139 1.64 -7.38 8.30
CA LEU A 139 2.03 -8.61 7.64
C LEU A 139 2.19 -9.70 8.69
N GLU A 140 1.28 -10.68 8.68
CA GLU A 140 1.38 -11.89 9.50
C GLU A 140 1.93 -13.04 8.67
N THR A 141 2.93 -13.74 9.20
CA THR A 141 3.47 -14.96 8.61
C THR A 141 2.88 -16.16 9.32
N VAL A 142 2.38 -17.09 8.54
CA VAL A 142 1.77 -18.33 9.01
C VAL A 142 2.50 -19.50 8.36
N ASP A 143 2.79 -20.53 9.13
CA ASP A 143 3.41 -21.75 8.62
C ASP A 143 2.44 -22.59 7.78
N GLU A 144 2.96 -23.68 7.21
CA GLU A 144 2.17 -24.64 6.42
C GLU A 144 1.00 -25.28 7.19
N ARG A 145 1.03 -25.26 8.53
CA ARG A 145 0.04 -25.85 9.44
C ARG A 145 -0.96 -24.84 9.98
N GLY A 146 -0.88 -23.58 9.53
CA GLY A 146 -1.77 -22.52 9.99
C GLY A 146 -1.33 -21.87 11.31
N GLN A 147 -0.14 -22.16 11.82
CA GLN A 147 0.38 -21.56 13.05
C GLN A 147 1.06 -20.21 12.77
N PRO A 148 0.75 -19.16 13.55
CA PRO A 148 1.38 -17.85 13.39
C PRO A 148 2.86 -17.94 13.81
N LEU A 149 3.75 -17.48 12.93
CA LEU A 149 5.20 -17.42 13.17
C LEU A 149 5.68 -16.03 13.57
N GLY A 150 4.95 -14.99 13.16
CA GLY A 150 5.28 -13.61 13.48
C GLY A 150 4.36 -12.62 12.78
N LYS A 151 4.25 -11.42 13.35
CA LYS A 151 3.47 -10.30 12.78
C LYS A 151 4.31 -9.03 12.89
N ALA A 152 4.36 -8.27 11.81
CA ALA A 152 4.93 -6.92 11.79
C ALA A 152 3.85 -5.93 11.33
N ASN A 153 3.99 -4.67 11.73
CA ASN A 153 3.14 -3.59 11.28
C ASN A 153 3.93 -2.32 11.02
N ASN A 154 3.36 -1.43 10.23
CA ASN A 154 3.82 -0.06 10.06
C ASN A 154 2.63 0.87 9.77
N HIS A 155 2.91 2.16 9.75
CA HIS A 155 1.93 3.20 9.55
C HIS A 155 2.52 4.34 8.71
N ASP A 156 1.70 4.90 7.83
CA ASP A 156 2.02 6.07 7.04
C ASP A 156 0.72 6.82 6.69
N ALA A 157 0.83 8.00 6.12
CA ALA A 157 -0.32 8.82 5.78
C ALA A 157 -0.11 9.64 4.50
N ILE A 158 -1.23 10.03 3.90
CA ILE A 158 -1.26 10.88 2.71
C ILE A 158 -2.09 12.11 3.03
N ASN A 159 -1.51 13.27 2.76
CA ASN A 159 -2.20 14.55 2.81
C ASN A 159 -2.66 14.93 1.40
N THR A 160 -3.96 15.00 1.19
CA THR A 160 -4.57 15.44 -0.06
C THR A 160 -5.14 16.85 0.11
N TRP A 161 -4.55 17.80 -0.61
CA TRP A 161 -5.05 19.15 -0.71
C TRP A 161 -6.02 19.28 -1.88
N MET A 162 -7.16 19.91 -1.65
CA MET A 162 -8.21 20.15 -2.64
C MET A 162 -8.45 21.63 -2.78
N GLY A 163 -8.39 22.16 -4.01
CA GLY A 163 -8.66 23.57 -4.30
C GLY A 163 -7.98 24.04 -5.58
N ILE A 164 -8.42 25.20 -6.08
CA ILE A 164 -7.94 25.76 -7.36
C ILE A 164 -6.42 26.05 -7.34
N TRP A 165 -5.88 26.37 -6.15
CA TRP A 165 -4.47 26.65 -5.93
C TRP A 165 -3.54 25.46 -6.17
N PHE A 166 -4.09 24.24 -6.19
CA PHE A 166 -3.31 23.01 -6.37
C PHE A 166 -3.28 22.52 -7.82
N LEU A 167 -3.94 23.22 -8.76
CA LEU A 167 -3.84 22.93 -10.20
C LEU A 167 -2.40 22.92 -10.73
N PRO A 168 -1.50 23.86 -10.36
CA PRO A 168 -0.11 23.80 -10.81
C PRO A 168 0.66 22.58 -10.28
N LEU A 169 0.13 21.94 -9.23
CA LEU A 169 0.73 20.78 -8.56
C LEU A 169 0.06 19.45 -8.98
N ALA A 170 -0.73 19.45 -10.06
CA ALA A 170 -1.43 18.27 -10.58
C ALA A 170 -0.53 17.06 -10.92
N GLY A 171 0.80 17.25 -11.00
CA GLY A 171 1.76 16.15 -11.09
C GLY A 171 1.82 15.27 -9.82
N ASN A 172 1.49 15.83 -8.65
CA ASN A 172 1.42 15.13 -7.37
C ASN A 172 0.05 14.46 -7.22
N THR A 173 -0.21 13.46 -8.05
CA THR A 173 -1.54 12.83 -8.09
C THR A 173 -1.81 11.95 -6.85
N PRO A 174 -3.07 11.83 -6.41
CA PRO A 174 -3.46 10.89 -5.36
C PRO A 174 -3.02 9.45 -5.64
N LYS A 175 -3.11 9.01 -6.90
CA LYS A 175 -2.68 7.68 -7.31
C LYS A 175 -1.18 7.46 -7.05
N ALA A 176 -0.33 8.42 -7.43
CA ALA A 176 1.10 8.32 -7.22
C ALA A 176 1.45 8.25 -5.73
N ALA A 177 0.83 9.11 -4.90
CA ALA A 177 1.02 9.10 -3.45
C ALA A 177 0.59 7.76 -2.83
N VAL A 178 -0.58 7.23 -3.21
CA VAL A 178 -1.07 5.93 -2.71
C VAL A 178 -0.12 4.80 -3.11
N THR A 179 0.30 4.74 -4.37
CA THR A 179 1.23 3.72 -4.86
C THR A 179 2.58 3.79 -4.14
N ASP A 180 3.13 4.99 -3.95
CA ASP A 180 4.41 5.18 -3.26
C ASP A 180 4.34 4.78 -1.78
N THR A 181 3.35 5.29 -1.03
CA THR A 181 3.13 4.91 0.37
C THR A 181 2.93 3.41 0.51
N PHE A 182 2.07 2.82 -0.33
CA PHE A 182 1.81 1.38 -0.31
C PHE A 182 3.11 0.57 -0.51
N ASN A 183 3.92 0.93 -1.51
CA ASN A 183 5.17 0.21 -1.80
C ASN A 183 6.19 0.33 -0.68
N ARG A 184 6.35 1.51 -0.08
CA ARG A 184 7.28 1.68 1.05
C ARG A 184 6.84 0.88 2.25
N GLN A 185 5.55 0.89 2.58
CA GLN A 185 5.00 0.08 3.65
C GLN A 185 5.20 -1.43 3.40
N VAL A 186 4.88 -1.92 2.19
CA VAL A 186 5.11 -3.34 1.82
C VAL A 186 6.59 -3.68 1.92
N ASN A 187 7.48 -2.89 1.33
CA ASN A 187 8.92 -3.15 1.35
C ASN A 187 9.48 -3.14 2.78
N ALA A 188 9.02 -2.24 3.65
CA ALA A 188 9.42 -2.24 5.05
C ALA A 188 8.99 -3.52 5.78
N LEU A 189 7.78 -4.02 5.52
CA LEU A 189 7.31 -5.29 6.08
C LEU A 189 8.07 -6.49 5.52
N LEU A 190 8.35 -6.51 4.22
CA LEU A 190 9.16 -7.55 3.57
C LEU A 190 10.60 -7.55 4.11
N LYS A 191 11.18 -6.36 4.33
CA LYS A 191 12.51 -6.25 4.94
C LYS A 191 12.50 -6.87 6.34
N ASN A 192 11.53 -6.49 7.17
CA ASN A 192 11.38 -7.06 8.50
C ASN A 192 11.18 -8.58 8.45
N TRP A 193 10.38 -9.06 7.48
CA TRP A 193 10.17 -10.49 7.27
C TRP A 193 11.47 -11.22 6.99
N VAL A 194 12.27 -10.72 6.05
CA VAL A 194 13.55 -11.33 5.67
C VAL A 194 14.55 -11.31 6.82
N ASP A 195 14.68 -10.18 7.51
CA ASP A 195 15.59 -10.05 8.65
C ASP A 195 15.29 -11.10 9.73
N ASN A 196 14.00 -11.44 9.91
CA ASN A 196 13.54 -12.43 10.89
C ASN A 196 13.50 -13.88 10.36
N ASN A 197 13.56 -14.09 9.04
CA ASN A 197 13.40 -15.41 8.40
C ASN A 197 14.62 -15.82 7.57
N HIS A 198 15.79 -15.21 7.80
CA HIS A 198 17.01 -15.51 7.04
C HIS A 198 17.39 -17.00 7.04
N THR A 199 17.07 -17.74 8.11
CA THR A 199 17.33 -19.20 8.22
C THR A 199 16.49 -20.05 7.26
N LYS A 200 15.45 -19.47 6.65
CA LYS A 200 14.60 -20.14 5.65
C LYS A 200 15.24 -20.18 4.26
N TYR A 201 16.34 -19.45 4.08
CA TYR A 201 17.13 -19.45 2.87
C TYR A 201 18.32 -20.40 3.02
N SER A 202 18.58 -21.23 2.01
CA SER A 202 19.81 -22.05 1.97
C SER A 202 20.52 -21.91 0.62
N ALA A 203 21.84 -21.74 0.72
CA ALA A 203 22.73 -21.67 -0.42
C ALA A 203 23.21 -23.08 -0.80
N VAL A 204 23.58 -23.28 -2.07
CA VAL A 204 24.29 -24.50 -2.49
C VAL A 204 25.61 -24.55 -1.74
N ASP A 205 25.86 -25.66 -1.04
CA ASP A 205 27.18 -26.00 -0.53
C ASP A 205 28.09 -26.21 -1.76
N THR A 206 28.75 -25.15 -2.25
CA THR A 206 29.76 -25.27 -3.31
C THR A 206 31.00 -25.92 -2.72
N ARG A 207 30.89 -27.21 -2.40
CA ARG A 207 32.06 -28.06 -2.19
C ARG A 207 32.74 -28.20 -3.55
N ILE A 208 33.73 -27.36 -3.78
CA ILE A 208 34.74 -27.60 -4.81
C ILE A 208 35.30 -29.01 -4.52
N PRO A 209 35.18 -29.98 -5.44
CA PRO A 209 35.81 -31.27 -5.25
C PRO A 209 37.31 -31.03 -5.13
N ARG A 210 37.91 -31.32 -3.98
CA ARG A 210 39.36 -31.48 -3.88
C ARG A 210 39.69 -32.79 -4.58
N GLY A 211 39.97 -32.70 -5.88
CA GLY A 211 40.68 -33.73 -6.63
C GLY A 211 42.14 -33.78 -6.23
#